data_AF-A0A7S8HE77-F1
#
_entry.id   AF-A0A7S8HE77-F1
#
_cell.length_a   1.000
_cell.length_b   1.000
_cell.length_c   1.000
_cell.angle_alpha   90.00
_cell.angle_beta   90.00
_cell.angle_gamma   90.00
#
_symmetry.space_group_name_H-M   'P 1'
#
loop_
_entity.id
_entity.type
_entity.pdbx_description
1 polymer ?
#
loop_
_entity_poly.entity_id
_entity_poly.type
_entity_poly.pdbx_seq_one_letter_code
_entity_poly.pdbx_strand_id
1 'polypeptide(L)'
;MPWSERAGGIRTWSPPSVGEQVRVVAPSGEVAQGWVDPGGFSSETPAPSGDGNRHVIDNGEVRVEIARDEVIVTRGQDVVEMRDGYIRLKQHDNDARLVAHADQAKIAWALPTERAVFVDGDGIWLTEDAGRKDDPFPDI
;
A
#
# COMPACT_ATOMS: atom_id res chain seq x y z
N MET A 1 26.78 -0.60 17.00
CA MET A 1 25.84 -0.36 18.11
C MET A 1 24.47 -0.89 17.67
N PRO A 2 23.70 -1.59 18.52
CA PRO A 2 22.34 -2.04 18.17
C PRO A 2 21.37 -0.84 18.08
N TRP A 3 20.18 -1.07 17.51
CA TRP A 3 19.09 -0.09 17.48
C TRP A 3 17.84 -0.64 18.17
N SER A 4 16.93 0.26 18.56
CA SER A 4 15.64 -0.08 19.15
C SER A 4 14.66 -0.58 18.07
N GLU A 5 14.03 -1.73 18.33
CA GLU A 5 13.05 -2.35 17.43
C GLU A 5 12.20 -3.37 18.21
N ARG A 6 11.04 -3.80 17.68
CA ARG A 6 10.33 -4.95 18.26
C ARG A 6 11.11 -6.24 18.02
N ALA A 7 11.54 -6.88 19.11
CA ALA A 7 12.30 -8.13 19.08
C ALA A 7 11.68 -9.25 19.94
N GLY A 8 10.35 -9.27 20.09
CA GLY A 8 9.61 -10.24 20.91
C GLY A 8 8.93 -11.35 20.09
N GLY A 9 7.73 -11.77 20.51
CA GLY A 9 6.90 -12.69 19.70
C GLY A 9 6.49 -12.11 18.35
N ILE A 10 6.29 -10.79 18.31
CA ILE A 10 6.24 -9.99 17.07
C ILE A 10 7.62 -9.36 16.88
N ARG A 11 8.16 -9.49 15.66
CA ARG A 11 9.46 -8.95 15.26
C ARG A 11 9.28 -8.07 14.04
N THR A 12 9.98 -6.93 14.03
CA THR A 12 10.05 -6.01 12.90
C THR A 12 11.51 -5.83 12.48
N TRP A 13 11.72 -5.38 11.24
CA TRP A 13 13.04 -5.14 10.69
C TRP A 13 13.00 -3.88 9.84
N SER A 14 13.36 -2.75 10.45
CA SER A 14 13.46 -1.45 9.80
C SER A 14 14.77 -0.79 10.23
N PRO A 15 15.93 -1.25 9.70
CA PRO A 15 17.23 -0.72 10.10
C PRO A 15 17.37 0.75 9.67
N PRO A 16 18.07 1.58 10.46
CA PRO A 16 18.38 2.94 10.04
C PRO A 16 19.30 2.95 8.82
N SER A 17 19.13 3.95 7.96
CA SER A 17 19.96 4.13 6.76
C SER A 17 21.16 5.04 7.02
N VAL A 18 22.20 4.93 6.18
CA VAL A 18 23.34 5.87 6.24
C VAL A 18 22.82 7.29 5.92
N GLY A 19 23.14 8.24 6.80
CA GLY A 19 22.67 9.63 6.70
C GLY A 19 21.36 9.92 7.45
N GLU A 20 20.68 8.90 7.96
CA GLU A 20 19.49 9.09 8.78
C GLU A 20 19.83 9.74 10.12
N GLN A 21 19.05 10.76 10.50
CA GLN A 21 19.15 11.36 11.83
C GLN A 21 18.67 10.37 12.88
N VAL A 22 19.47 10.18 13.94
CA VAL A 22 19.16 9.27 15.04
C VAL A 22 19.53 9.87 16.40
N ARG A 23 19.02 9.28 17.48
CA ARG A 23 19.48 9.55 18.85
C ARG A 23 20.30 8.36 19.35
N VAL A 24 21.31 8.65 20.17
CA VAL A 24 22.05 7.62 20.91
C VAL A 24 21.65 7.70 22.37
N VAL A 25 21.23 6.56 22.93
CA VAL A 25 20.84 6.46 24.34
C VAL A 25 21.87 5.61 25.06
N ALA A 26 22.54 6.21 26.05
CA ALA A 26 23.60 5.58 26.85
C ALA A 26 23.30 5.76 28.35
N PRO A 27 22.42 4.95 28.96
CA PRO A 27 21.96 5.17 30.33
C PRO A 27 23.09 5.11 31.39
N SER A 28 24.13 4.33 31.14
CA SER A 28 25.30 4.22 32.02
C SER A 28 26.31 5.36 31.84
N GLY A 29 26.12 6.23 30.84
CA GLY A 29 27.12 7.20 30.39
C GLY A 29 28.20 6.61 29.47
N GLU A 30 28.26 5.28 29.30
CA GLU A 30 29.17 4.62 28.36
C GLU A 30 28.47 4.39 27.02
N VAL A 31 28.89 5.12 25.98
CA VAL A 31 28.30 5.07 24.64
C VAL A 31 28.47 3.69 24.00
N ALA A 32 29.59 3.01 24.26
CA ALA A 32 29.82 1.67 23.72
C ALA A 32 28.78 0.63 24.20
N GLN A 33 28.08 0.91 25.30
CA GLN A 33 27.01 0.08 25.86
C GLN A 33 25.60 0.64 25.60
N GLY A 34 25.49 1.68 24.77
CA GLY A 34 24.23 2.28 24.39
C GLY A 34 23.52 1.57 23.22
N TRP A 35 22.42 2.18 22.78
CA TRP A 35 21.71 1.81 21.56
C TRP A 35 21.29 3.06 20.77
N VAL A 36 20.95 2.83 19.51
CA VAL A 36 20.41 3.83 18.59
C VAL A 36 18.87 3.81 18.66
N ASP A 37 18.26 4.99 18.77
CA ASP A 37 16.83 5.22 18.62
C ASP A 37 16.59 5.93 17.28
N PRO A 38 16.14 5.21 16.22
CA PRO A 38 15.93 5.77 14.89
C PRO A 38 14.80 6.80 14.84
N GLY A 39 14.88 7.72 13.88
CA GLY A 39 13.83 8.69 13.57
C GLY A 39 14.09 10.12 14.04
N GLY A 40 13.16 11.00 13.67
CA GLY A 40 13.29 12.44 13.81
C GLY A 40 13.36 13.10 12.43
N PHE A 41 12.19 13.29 11.82
CA PHE A 41 12.07 13.98 10.53
C PHE A 41 12.82 15.31 10.54
N SER A 42 13.49 15.60 9.43
CA SER A 42 14.30 16.80 9.23
C SER A 42 13.90 17.50 7.94
N SER A 43 14.52 18.64 7.65
CA SER A 43 14.37 19.29 6.34
C SER A 43 14.94 18.46 5.19
N GLU A 44 15.91 17.59 5.47
CA GLU A 44 16.54 16.70 4.49
C GLU A 44 15.74 15.40 4.30
N THR A 45 15.08 14.92 5.36
CA THR A 45 14.21 13.73 5.32
C THR A 45 12.88 14.05 6.02
N PRO A 46 11.94 14.69 5.30
CA PRO A 46 10.66 15.10 5.86
C PRO A 46 9.74 13.91 6.13
N ALA A 47 8.66 14.15 6.89
CA ALA A 47 7.62 13.16 7.09
C ALA A 47 6.96 12.77 5.75
N PRO A 48 6.66 11.48 5.53
CA PRO A 48 6.05 11.02 4.27
C PRO A 48 4.57 11.40 4.15
N SER A 49 3.96 11.96 5.18
CA SER A 49 2.58 12.47 5.20
C SER A 49 2.39 13.52 6.29
N GLY A 50 1.49 14.48 6.06
CA GLY A 50 0.97 15.41 7.06
C GLY A 50 -0.40 15.03 7.62
N ASP A 51 -0.97 13.92 7.16
CA ASP A 51 -2.29 13.42 7.58
C ASP A 51 -2.17 12.60 8.88
N GLY A 52 -2.69 13.17 9.98
CA GLY A 52 -2.67 12.52 11.30
C GLY A 52 -3.55 11.27 11.42
N ASN A 53 -4.41 10.98 10.43
CA ASN A 53 -5.29 9.81 10.42
C ASN A 53 -4.77 8.69 9.50
N ARG A 54 -3.51 8.79 9.04
CA ARG A 54 -2.92 7.85 8.10
C ARG A 54 -1.59 7.32 8.61
N HIS A 55 -1.47 6.00 8.62
CA HIS A 55 -0.18 5.34 8.81
C HIS A 55 0.46 5.11 7.44
N VAL A 56 1.71 5.55 7.28
CA VAL A 56 2.43 5.50 6.00
C VAL A 56 3.79 4.83 6.19
N ILE A 57 4.07 3.86 5.33
CA ILE A 57 5.40 3.25 5.16
C ILE A 57 5.85 3.54 3.73
N ASP A 58 7.01 4.17 3.57
CA ASP A 58 7.52 4.61 2.28
C ASP A 58 9.03 4.37 2.21
N ASN A 59 9.49 3.69 1.16
CA ASN A 59 10.91 3.47 0.90
C ASN A 59 11.41 4.17 -0.38
N GLY A 60 10.61 5.06 -0.97
CA GLY A 60 10.89 5.78 -2.21
C GLY A 60 10.48 5.04 -3.49
N GLU A 61 10.24 3.72 -3.43
CA GLU A 61 9.75 2.93 -4.58
C GLU A 61 8.33 2.42 -4.34
N VAL A 62 8.09 1.89 -3.15
CA VAL A 62 6.80 1.34 -2.71
C VAL A 62 6.32 2.13 -1.51
N ARG A 63 5.03 2.45 -1.54
CA ARG A 63 4.35 3.15 -0.46
C ARG A 63 3.13 2.36 -0.02
N VAL A 64 2.99 2.18 1.30
CA VAL A 64 1.84 1.55 1.94
C VAL A 64 1.16 2.58 2.82
N GLU A 65 -0.14 2.76 2.63
CA GLU A 65 -0.96 3.71 3.37
C GLU A 65 -2.16 2.99 3.98
N ILE A 66 -2.32 3.13 5.30
CA ILE A 66 -3.44 2.57 6.05
C ILE A 66 -4.17 3.74 6.70
N ALA A 67 -5.46 3.87 6.41
CA ALA A 67 -6.36 4.80 7.09
C ALA A 67 -7.59 4.03 7.60
N ARG A 68 -8.61 4.76 8.08
CA ARG A 68 -9.78 4.16 8.75
C ARG A 68 -10.48 3.09 7.92
N ASP A 69 -10.75 3.39 6.64
CA ASP A 69 -11.58 2.57 5.75
C ASP A 69 -10.85 2.22 4.44
N GLU A 70 -9.51 2.35 4.43
CA GLU A 70 -8.70 2.06 3.25
C GLU A 70 -7.31 1.53 3.60
N VAL A 71 -6.84 0.61 2.76
CA VAL A 71 -5.45 0.18 2.68
C VAL A 71 -5.01 0.30 1.22
N ILE A 72 -3.93 1.02 0.95
CA ILE A 72 -3.41 1.25 -0.40
C ILE A 72 -1.93 0.89 -0.41
N VAL A 73 -1.50 0.12 -1.40
CA VAL A 73 -0.10 -0.10 -1.73
C VAL A 73 0.13 0.41 -3.14
N THR A 74 1.11 1.30 -3.31
CA THR A 74 1.50 1.83 -4.61
C THR A 74 2.95 1.53 -4.93
N ARG A 75 3.23 1.29 -6.22
CA ARG A 75 4.58 1.26 -6.79
C ARG A 75 4.54 2.02 -8.11
N GLY A 76 5.10 3.23 -8.12
CA GLY A 76 4.88 4.15 -9.24
C GLY A 76 3.39 4.42 -9.43
N GLN A 77 2.82 3.97 -10.55
CA GLN A 77 1.39 4.11 -10.88
C GLN A 77 0.59 2.79 -10.73
N ASP A 78 1.26 1.70 -10.34
CA ASP A 78 0.60 0.44 -9.99
C ASP A 78 -0.04 0.56 -8.60
N VAL A 79 -1.22 -0.04 -8.42
CA VAL A 79 -2.03 0.07 -7.20
C VAL A 79 -2.59 -1.28 -6.78
N VAL A 80 -2.45 -1.59 -5.49
CA VAL A 80 -3.28 -2.54 -4.75
C VAL A 80 -4.09 -1.73 -3.75
N GLU A 81 -5.41 -1.85 -3.75
CA GLU A 81 -6.22 -1.13 -2.78
C GLU A 81 -7.37 -1.96 -2.24
N MET A 82 -7.71 -1.70 -0.99
CA MET A 82 -8.91 -2.16 -0.31
C MET A 82 -9.60 -0.91 0.22
N ARG A 83 -10.89 -0.80 -0.03
CA ARG A 83 -11.76 0.26 0.48
C ARG A 83 -13.06 -0.35 0.97
N ASP A 84 -13.90 0.46 1.59
CA ASP A 84 -15.30 0.07 1.76
C ASP A 84 -15.93 -0.24 0.40
N GLY A 85 -16.64 -1.37 0.34
CA GLY A 85 -17.24 -1.92 -0.87
C GLY A 85 -16.33 -2.81 -1.72
N TYR A 86 -15.02 -2.54 -1.87
CA TYR A 86 -14.24 -3.27 -2.88
C TYR A 86 -12.74 -3.49 -2.58
N ILE A 87 -12.16 -4.44 -3.31
CA ILE A 87 -10.72 -4.71 -3.39
C ILE A 87 -10.30 -4.62 -4.87
N ARG A 88 -9.18 -3.95 -5.16
CA ARG A 88 -8.68 -3.71 -6.52
C ARG A 88 -7.17 -3.95 -6.67
N LEU A 89 -6.79 -4.44 -7.85
CA LEU A 89 -5.43 -4.39 -8.41
C LEU A 89 -5.45 -3.63 -9.74
N LYS A 90 -4.48 -2.74 -9.95
CA LYS A 90 -4.33 -1.92 -11.15
C LYS A 90 -2.86 -1.86 -11.56
N GLN A 91 -2.51 -2.40 -12.73
CA GLN A 91 -1.21 -2.18 -13.37
C GLN A 91 -1.28 -0.98 -14.33
N HIS A 92 -0.34 -0.06 -14.26
CA HIS A 92 -0.34 1.13 -15.12
C HIS A 92 -0.04 0.79 -16.58
N ASP A 93 1.09 0.14 -16.86
CA ASP A 93 1.63 0.03 -18.22
C ASP A 93 0.76 -0.83 -19.15
N ASN A 94 0.25 -1.97 -18.65
CA ASN A 94 -0.59 -2.88 -19.43
C ASN A 94 -2.09 -2.66 -19.21
N ASP A 95 -2.44 -1.69 -18.37
CA ASP A 95 -3.82 -1.39 -17.96
C ASP A 95 -4.58 -2.62 -17.42
N ALA A 96 -3.88 -3.62 -16.88
CA ALA A 96 -4.52 -4.82 -16.33
C ALA A 96 -5.24 -4.48 -15.01
N ARG A 97 -6.48 -4.97 -14.86
CA ARG A 97 -7.36 -4.65 -13.73
C ARG A 97 -7.99 -5.91 -13.16
N LEU A 98 -8.03 -6.00 -11.85
CA LEU A 98 -8.87 -6.93 -11.11
C LEU A 98 -9.61 -6.13 -10.05
N VAL A 99 -10.93 -6.25 -9.98
CA VAL A 99 -11.74 -5.65 -8.90
C VAL A 99 -12.77 -6.65 -8.44
N ALA A 100 -13.02 -6.68 -7.12
CA ALA A 100 -14.08 -7.46 -6.51
C ALA A 100 -14.85 -6.59 -5.52
N HIS A 101 -16.17 -6.73 -5.54
CA HIS A 101 -17.14 -6.10 -4.67
C HIS A 101 -18.09 -7.16 -4.11
N ALA A 102 -18.99 -6.76 -3.20
CA ALA A 102 -19.95 -7.64 -2.55
C ALA A 102 -20.71 -8.58 -3.52
N ASP A 103 -21.09 -8.07 -4.69
CA ASP A 103 -21.99 -8.77 -5.61
C ASP A 103 -21.34 -9.16 -6.96
N GLN A 104 -20.13 -8.68 -7.25
CA GLN A 104 -19.53 -8.84 -8.57
C GLN A 104 -18.00 -8.71 -8.53
N ALA A 105 -17.30 -9.44 -9.40
CA ALA A 105 -15.90 -9.25 -9.72
C ALA A 105 -15.69 -9.03 -11.23
N LYS A 106 -14.64 -8.28 -11.58
CA LYS A 106 -14.27 -7.92 -12.96
C LYS A 106 -12.76 -8.09 -13.15
N ILE A 107 -12.37 -8.69 -14.28
CA ILE A 107 -10.99 -8.79 -14.76
C ILE A 107 -10.93 -8.16 -16.14
N ALA A 108 -10.03 -7.20 -16.38
CA ALA A 108 -9.87 -6.54 -17.67
C ALA A 108 -8.41 -6.40 -18.07
N TRP A 109 -8.15 -6.35 -19.39
CA TRP A 109 -6.81 -6.17 -19.96
C TRP A 109 -6.86 -5.13 -21.09
N ALA A 110 -5.94 -4.15 -21.04
CA ALA A 110 -5.71 -3.12 -22.04
C ALA A 110 -6.89 -2.18 -22.35
N LEU A 111 -6.57 -0.98 -22.86
CA LEU A 111 -7.56 -0.06 -23.42
C LEU A 111 -7.83 -0.36 -24.91
N PRO A 112 -9.08 -0.18 -25.37
CA PRO A 112 -10.24 0.16 -24.56
C PRO A 112 -10.69 -1.04 -23.72
N THR A 113 -11.30 -0.77 -22.56
CA THR A 113 -11.90 -1.69 -21.56
C THR A 113 -13.02 -2.60 -22.10
N GLU A 114 -13.10 -2.77 -23.43
CA GLU A 114 -14.12 -3.51 -24.15
C GLU A 114 -14.02 -5.03 -23.98
N ARG A 115 -12.98 -5.54 -23.32
CA ARG A 115 -12.83 -6.96 -23.01
C ARG A 115 -12.50 -7.19 -21.54
N ALA A 116 -13.55 -7.45 -20.80
CA ALA A 116 -13.49 -7.91 -19.43
C ALA A 116 -14.23 -9.24 -19.25
N VAL A 117 -13.82 -9.98 -18.25
CA VAL A 117 -14.55 -11.12 -17.68
C VAL A 117 -15.21 -10.61 -16.41
N PHE A 118 -16.51 -10.83 -16.30
CA PHE A 118 -17.27 -10.56 -15.09
C PHE A 118 -17.74 -11.86 -14.45
N VAL A 119 -17.83 -11.85 -13.13
CA VAL A 119 -18.33 -12.97 -12.32
C VAL A 119 -19.24 -12.43 -11.22
N ASP A 120 -20.39 -13.08 -11.02
CA ASP A 120 -21.29 -12.82 -9.89
C ASP A 120 -22.03 -14.09 -9.44
N GLY A 121 -23.09 -13.94 -8.64
CA GLY A 121 -23.94 -15.05 -8.19
C GLY A 121 -24.74 -15.75 -9.30
N ASP A 122 -24.88 -15.14 -10.47
CA ASP A 122 -25.65 -15.64 -11.61
C ASP A 122 -24.76 -16.35 -12.66
N GLY A 123 -23.45 -16.04 -12.72
CA GLY A 123 -22.51 -16.77 -13.57
C GLY A 123 -21.22 -16.03 -13.94
N ILE A 124 -20.71 -16.33 -15.14
CA ILE A 124 -19.51 -15.73 -15.75
C ILE A 124 -19.88 -15.23 -17.16
N TRP A 125 -19.49 -14.01 -17.52
CA TRP A 125 -19.76 -13.45 -18.86
C TRP A 125 -18.66 -12.50 -19.34
N LEU A 126 -18.68 -12.17 -20.62
CA LEU A 126 -17.72 -11.27 -21.26
C LEU A 126 -18.35 -9.89 -21.53
N THR A 127 -17.54 -8.84 -21.64
CA THR A 127 -18.01 -7.51 -22.06
C THR A 127 -18.62 -7.50 -23.47
N GLU A 128 -18.32 -8.47 -24.34
CA GLU A 128 -19.02 -8.61 -25.63
C GLU A 128 -20.52 -8.98 -25.44
N ASP A 129 -20.91 -9.39 -24.23
CA ASP A 129 -22.30 -9.52 -23.75
C ASP A 129 -22.83 -8.22 -23.07
N ALA A 130 -22.13 -7.08 -23.24
CA ALA A 130 -22.44 -5.78 -22.63
C ALA A 130 -23.89 -5.38 -22.92
N GLY A 131 -24.68 -5.32 -21.85
CA GLY A 131 -26.14 -5.17 -21.91
C GLY A 131 -26.86 -6.06 -20.89
N ARG A 132 -26.16 -7.04 -20.28
CA ARG A 132 -26.76 -7.90 -19.24
C ARG A 132 -26.73 -7.33 -17.81
N LYS A 133 -25.75 -6.49 -17.45
CA LYS A 133 -25.64 -5.91 -16.10
C LYS A 133 -24.86 -4.60 -16.12
N ASP A 134 -25.21 -3.66 -15.25
CA ASP A 134 -24.47 -2.42 -15.04
C ASP A 134 -23.06 -2.76 -14.54
N ASP A 135 -22.03 -2.07 -15.07
CA ASP A 135 -20.68 -2.11 -14.53
C ASP A 135 -20.61 -1.09 -13.38
N PRO A 136 -20.56 -1.53 -12.09
CA PRO A 136 -20.40 -0.61 -10.97
C PRO A 136 -19.01 0.04 -10.94
N PHE A 137 -18.11 -0.37 -11.84
CA PHE A 137 -16.72 0.06 -11.92
C PHE A 137 -16.33 0.53 -13.34
N PRO A 138 -17.05 1.50 -13.94
CA PRO A 138 -16.83 1.89 -15.34
C PRO A 138 -15.47 2.56 -15.56
N ASP A 139 -14.94 3.23 -14.53
CA ASP A 139 -13.64 3.93 -14.56
C ASP A 139 -12.48 3.06 -14.04
N ILE A 140 -12.75 1.78 -13.75
CA ILE A 140 -11.79 0.83 -13.18
C ILE A 140 -11.49 -0.28 -14.17
#